data_AF-A0A8T7H8R0-F1
#
_entry.id   AF-A0A8T7H8R0-F1
#
_cell.length_a   1.000
_cell.length_b   1.000
_cell.length_c   1.000
_cell.angle_alpha   90.00
_cell.angle_beta   90.00
_cell.angle_gamma   90.00
#
_symmetry.space_group_name_H-M   'P 1'
#
loop_
_entity.id
_entity.type
_entity.pdbx_description
1 polymer ?
#
loop_
_entity_poly.entity_id
_entity_poly.type
_entity_poly.pdbx_seq_one_letter_code
_entity_poly.pdbx_strand_id
1 'polypeptide(L)'
;MRIASAPDGTINIDGKVVTALDHFVASVTDIIERYTRYVIVSGYVAILFGRARGTEDIDLFVDYMDRDTFMSMSEDLLEQGFYYLNSDDIGEIYSMLCDRLAVRIAGAGRIIPNVEMKFKKDDFDRYAMSRAKRVQFDDIRFFVSPIELQIPYKLYLGSDKDIEDAVYLWMLFRETLDTNLLQSFMERLEVRGEQYGIEV
;
A
#
# COMPACT_ATOMS: atom_id res chain seq x y z
N MET A 1 4.61 16.51 -12.71
CA MET A 1 3.76 16.04 -11.61
C MET A 1 3.67 17.13 -10.54
N ARG A 2 2.47 17.52 -10.13
CA ARG A 2 2.23 18.42 -8.99
C ARG A 2 1.40 17.68 -7.95
N ILE A 3 1.70 17.88 -6.67
CA ILE A 3 0.98 17.25 -5.56
C ILE A 3 0.33 18.36 -4.74
N ALA A 4 -0.95 18.20 -4.41
CA ALA A 4 -1.69 19.11 -3.56
C ALA A 4 -2.57 18.34 -2.58
N SER A 5 -2.57 18.75 -1.31
CA SER A 5 -3.49 18.22 -0.30
C SER A 5 -4.76 19.05 -0.26
N ALA A 6 -5.92 18.39 -0.40
CA ALA A 6 -7.22 19.01 -0.23
C ALA A 6 -7.56 19.17 1.27
N PRO A 7 -8.53 20.04 1.63
CA PRO A 7 -8.92 20.26 3.03
C PRO A 7 -9.42 19.01 3.76
N ASP A 8 -9.96 18.03 3.03
CA ASP A 8 -10.41 16.75 3.57
C ASP A 8 -9.27 15.72 3.76
N GLY A 9 -8.03 16.11 3.45
CA GLY A 9 -6.84 15.27 3.52
C GLY A 9 -6.59 14.39 2.28
N THR A 10 -7.38 14.54 1.22
CA THR A 10 -7.14 13.87 -0.06
C THR A 10 -5.89 14.44 -0.72
N ILE A 11 -5.00 13.58 -1.23
CA ILE A 11 -3.81 13.97 -1.98
C ILE A 11 -4.14 13.89 -3.48
N ASN A 12 -4.16 15.03 -4.16
CA ASN A 12 -4.36 15.11 -5.61
C ASN A 12 -3.00 15.15 -6.31
N ILE A 13 -2.84 14.36 -7.37
CA ILE A 13 -1.64 14.35 -8.20
C ILE A 13 -1.99 14.76 -9.63
N ASP A 14 -1.54 15.95 -10.02
CA ASP A 14 -1.77 16.50 -11.37
C ASP A 14 -0.59 16.20 -12.30
N GLY A 15 -0.90 15.77 -13.53
CA GLY A 15 0.10 15.52 -14.57
C GLY A 15 1.04 14.36 -14.23
N LYS A 16 0.54 13.37 -13.48
CA LYS A 16 1.16 12.05 -13.36
C LYS A 16 0.85 11.27 -14.65
N VAL A 17 1.84 10.57 -15.19
CA VAL A 17 1.58 9.61 -16.27
C VAL A 17 1.04 8.32 -15.64
N VAL A 18 -0.16 7.90 -16.05
CA VAL A 18 -0.75 6.62 -15.64
C VAL A 18 0.00 5.48 -16.31
N THR A 19 0.44 4.52 -15.50
CA THR A 19 1.27 3.39 -15.93
C THR A 19 0.44 2.11 -15.99
N ALA A 20 0.97 1.09 -16.69
CA ALA A 20 0.38 -0.24 -16.66
C ALA A 20 0.33 -0.84 -15.25
N LEU A 21 1.26 -0.45 -14.37
CA LEU A 21 1.25 -0.85 -12.96
C LEU A 21 0.07 -0.21 -12.21
N ASP A 22 -0.22 1.08 -12.45
CA ASP A 22 -1.36 1.76 -11.83
C ASP A 22 -2.69 1.13 -12.26
N HIS A 23 -2.84 0.83 -13.55
CA HIS A 23 -4.04 0.13 -14.04
C HIS A 23 -4.17 -1.28 -13.45
N PHE A 24 -3.06 -2.01 -13.29
CA PHE A 24 -3.07 -3.32 -12.64
C PHE A 24 -3.53 -3.20 -11.18
N VAL A 25 -2.94 -2.27 -10.41
CA VAL A 25 -3.33 -2.06 -9.01
C VAL A 25 -4.80 -1.67 -8.90
N ALA A 26 -5.26 -0.71 -9.71
CA ALA A 26 -6.67 -0.31 -9.77
C ALA A 26 -7.60 -1.49 -10.06
N SER A 27 -7.28 -2.31 -11.07
CA SER A 27 -8.12 -3.45 -11.44
C SER A 27 -8.31 -4.48 -10.33
N VAL A 28 -7.31 -4.67 -9.45
CA VAL A 28 -7.41 -5.57 -8.29
C VAL A 28 -8.10 -4.87 -7.13
N THR A 29 -7.72 -3.63 -6.81
CA THR A 29 -8.27 -2.90 -5.66
C THR A 29 -9.74 -2.52 -5.84
N ASP A 30 -10.19 -2.29 -7.08
CA ASP A 30 -11.60 -2.01 -7.39
C ASP A 30 -12.51 -3.19 -7.06
N ILE A 31 -11.97 -4.42 -7.08
CA ILE A 31 -12.69 -5.63 -6.67
C ILE A 31 -12.64 -5.73 -5.15
N ILE A 32 -11.45 -5.65 -4.55
CA ILE A 32 -11.25 -5.77 -3.09
C ILE A 32 -12.12 -4.76 -2.33
N GLU A 33 -12.19 -3.51 -2.80
CA GLU A 33 -12.94 -2.44 -2.12
C GLU A 33 -14.45 -2.72 -2.02
N ARG A 34 -15.02 -3.57 -2.89
CA ARG A 34 -16.43 -3.95 -2.82
C ARG A 34 -16.76 -4.79 -1.58
N TYR A 35 -15.76 -5.48 -1.03
CA TYR A 35 -15.92 -6.46 0.04
C TYR A 35 -15.29 -6.03 1.36
N THR A 36 -14.21 -5.24 1.30
CA THR A 36 -13.47 -4.83 2.48
C THR A 36 -12.75 -3.51 2.24
N ARG A 37 -12.39 -2.81 3.32
CA ARG A 37 -11.45 -1.69 3.20
C ARG A 37 -10.05 -2.25 2.94
N TYR A 38 -9.26 -1.49 2.20
CA TYR A 38 -7.85 -1.78 2.00
C TYR A 38 -6.99 -0.52 2.22
N VAL A 39 -5.69 -0.74 2.42
CA VAL A 39 -4.68 0.30 2.35
C VAL A 39 -3.44 -0.25 1.68
N ILE A 40 -2.92 0.47 0.68
CA ILE A 40 -1.67 0.14 0.01
C ILE A 40 -0.51 0.66 0.85
N VAL A 41 0.52 -0.18 1.00
CA VAL A 41 1.72 0.12 1.78
C VAL A 41 2.99 -0.10 0.99
N SER A 42 4.15 0.08 1.62
CA SER A 42 5.44 -0.33 1.05
C SER A 42 5.83 0.40 -0.25
N GLY A 43 6.59 -0.25 -1.13
CA GLY A 43 7.27 0.34 -2.28
C GLY A 43 6.37 1.02 -3.31
N TYR A 44 5.15 0.52 -3.52
CA TYR A 44 4.25 1.12 -4.50
C TYR A 44 3.84 2.55 -4.12
N VAL A 45 3.79 2.89 -2.83
CA VAL A 45 3.46 4.26 -2.38
C VAL A 45 4.48 5.28 -2.89
N ALA A 46 5.78 4.96 -2.88
CA ALA A 46 6.79 5.87 -3.43
C ALA A 46 6.72 5.95 -4.96
N ILE A 47 6.44 4.83 -5.65
CA ILE A 47 6.25 4.78 -7.10
C ILE A 47 5.04 5.63 -7.52
N LEU A 48 3.94 5.54 -6.78
CA LEU A 48 2.73 6.34 -6.98
C LEU A 48 3.05 7.84 -6.98
N PHE A 49 3.96 8.26 -6.10
CA PHE A 49 4.43 9.64 -6.00
C PHE A 49 5.66 9.95 -6.88
N GLY A 50 5.94 9.14 -7.90
CA GLY A 50 6.90 9.48 -8.96
C GLY A 50 8.32 8.95 -8.77
N ARG A 51 8.59 8.10 -7.76
CA ARG A 51 9.91 7.45 -7.64
C ARG A 51 10.12 6.50 -8.83
N ALA A 52 11.17 6.74 -9.60
CA ALA A 52 11.49 5.96 -10.79
C ALA A 52 12.16 4.61 -10.43
N ARG A 53 11.36 3.61 -10.08
CA ARG A 53 11.83 2.23 -9.85
C ARG A 53 10.74 1.19 -10.13
N GLY A 54 11.16 -0.07 -10.34
CA GLY A 54 10.24 -1.21 -10.46
C GLY A 54 9.82 -1.81 -9.11
N THR A 55 8.76 -2.61 -9.13
CA THR A 55 8.37 -3.49 -8.01
C THR A 55 7.80 -4.79 -8.57
N GLU A 56 8.05 -5.90 -7.88
CA GLU A 56 7.51 -7.22 -8.25
C GLU A 56 6.15 -7.45 -7.61
N ASP A 57 5.95 -6.89 -6.41
CA ASP A 57 4.75 -6.98 -5.61
C ASP A 57 4.22 -5.59 -5.21
N ILE A 58 2.92 -5.56 -4.89
CA ILE A 58 2.22 -4.44 -4.28
C ILE A 58 1.62 -4.93 -2.97
N ASP A 59 2.19 -4.49 -1.86
CA ASP A 59 1.69 -4.83 -0.53
C ASP A 59 0.40 -4.06 -0.20
N LEU A 60 -0.61 -4.78 0.26
CA LEU A 60 -1.81 -4.18 0.84
C LEU A 60 -2.26 -4.89 2.12
N PHE A 61 -2.83 -4.10 3.02
CA PHE A 61 -3.58 -4.62 4.15
C PHE A 61 -5.08 -4.48 3.89
N VAL A 62 -5.85 -5.46 4.35
CA VAL A 62 -7.31 -5.41 4.38
C VAL A 62 -7.85 -5.60 5.80
N ASP A 63 -9.08 -5.14 6.01
CA ASP A 63 -9.83 -5.52 7.22
C ASP A 63 -10.10 -7.04 7.20
N TYR A 64 -10.20 -7.62 8.40
CA TYR A 64 -10.69 -8.98 8.56
C TYR A 64 -12.07 -9.12 7.93
N MET A 65 -12.24 -10.19 7.16
CA MET A 65 -13.52 -10.60 6.60
C MET A 65 -13.77 -12.06 6.95
N ASP A 66 -15.04 -12.45 7.01
CA ASP A 66 -15.40 -13.85 7.20
C ASP A 66 -15.15 -14.67 5.93
N ARG A 67 -15.27 -16.00 6.07
CA ARG A 67 -15.01 -16.94 4.98
C ARG A 67 -15.94 -16.65 3.80
N ASP A 68 -17.23 -16.45 4.04
CA ASP A 68 -18.21 -16.28 2.96
C ASP A 68 -17.92 -15.01 2.14
N THR A 69 -17.62 -13.90 2.81
CA THR A 69 -17.18 -12.65 2.17
C THR A 69 -15.91 -12.85 1.35
N PHE A 70 -14.93 -13.58 1.90
CA PHE A 70 -13.69 -13.89 1.19
C PHE A 70 -13.92 -14.76 -0.05
N MET A 71 -14.79 -15.78 0.04
CA MET A 71 -15.12 -16.64 -1.09
C MET A 71 -15.76 -15.82 -2.22
N SER A 72 -16.72 -14.95 -1.92
CA SER A 72 -17.34 -14.07 -2.92
C SER A 72 -16.34 -13.09 -3.55
N MET A 73 -15.45 -12.49 -2.76
CA MET A 73 -14.37 -11.64 -3.30
C MET A 73 -13.43 -12.43 -4.22
N SER A 74 -13.11 -13.68 -3.84
CA SER A 74 -12.24 -14.57 -4.62
C SER A 74 -12.88 -14.96 -5.94
N GLU A 75 -14.18 -15.29 -5.93
CA GLU A 75 -14.95 -15.58 -7.16
C GLU A 75 -14.91 -14.40 -8.12
N ASP A 76 -15.18 -13.18 -7.65
CA ASP A 76 -15.10 -11.96 -8.45
C ASP A 76 -13.69 -11.73 -9.04
N LEU A 77 -12.63 -11.99 -8.27
CA LEU A 77 -11.25 -11.92 -8.75
C LEU A 77 -10.98 -12.93 -9.87
N LEU A 78 -11.41 -14.18 -9.69
CA LEU A 78 -11.24 -15.25 -10.67
C LEU A 78 -12.02 -14.96 -11.97
N GLU A 79 -13.26 -14.48 -11.86
CA GLU A 79 -14.08 -14.10 -13.01
C GLU A 79 -13.47 -12.96 -13.85
N GLN A 80 -12.74 -12.05 -13.20
CA GLN A 80 -12.01 -10.96 -13.87
C GLN A 80 -10.64 -11.40 -14.41
N GLY A 81 -10.31 -12.69 -14.35
CA GLY A 81 -9.07 -13.24 -14.91
C GLY A 81 -7.85 -13.10 -14.01
N PHE A 82 -8.04 -12.86 -12.71
CA PHE A 82 -6.99 -12.98 -11.71
C PHE A 82 -6.91 -14.40 -11.16
N TYR A 83 -5.81 -14.72 -10.48
CA TYR A 83 -5.63 -15.98 -9.78
C TYR A 83 -4.68 -15.80 -8.59
N TYR A 84 -4.71 -16.76 -7.66
CA TYR A 84 -3.79 -16.79 -6.52
C TYR A 84 -2.50 -17.53 -6.88
N LEU A 85 -1.34 -16.94 -6.56
CA LEU A 85 -0.05 -17.59 -6.78
C LEU A 85 0.24 -18.72 -5.77
N ASN A 86 -0.46 -18.74 -4.64
CA ASN A 86 -0.16 -19.62 -3.52
C ASN A 86 -0.75 -21.03 -3.68
N SER A 87 -2.01 -21.14 -4.11
CA SER A 87 -2.77 -22.39 -4.25
C SER A 87 -4.00 -22.14 -5.13
N ASP A 88 -4.49 -23.18 -5.80
CA ASP A 88 -5.76 -23.17 -6.51
C ASP A 88 -6.96 -23.45 -5.58
N ASP A 89 -6.72 -23.89 -4.33
CA ASP A 89 -7.76 -24.10 -3.33
C ASP A 89 -8.02 -22.81 -2.53
N ILE A 90 -9.16 -22.18 -2.79
CA ILE A 90 -9.58 -20.92 -2.13
C ILE A 90 -9.75 -21.08 -0.61
N GLY A 91 -10.09 -22.28 -0.13
CA GLY A 91 -10.14 -22.59 1.30
C GLY A 91 -8.76 -22.54 1.95
N GLU A 92 -7.73 -23.04 1.27
CA GLU A 92 -6.33 -22.92 1.71
C GLU A 92 -5.88 -21.46 1.72
N ILE A 93 -6.21 -20.69 0.68
CA ILE A 93 -5.91 -19.24 0.61
C ILE A 93 -6.51 -18.50 1.81
N TYR A 94 -7.77 -18.77 2.14
CA TYR A 94 -8.42 -18.16 3.31
C TYR A 94 -7.74 -18.56 4.62
N SER A 95 -7.35 -19.84 4.76
CA SER A 95 -6.61 -20.32 5.94
C SER A 95 -5.28 -19.60 6.09
N MET A 96 -4.54 -19.40 5.01
CA MET A 96 -3.27 -18.66 5.02
C MET A 96 -3.43 -17.23 5.55
N LEU A 97 -4.46 -16.51 5.10
CA LEU A 97 -4.76 -15.17 5.62
C LEU A 97 -5.08 -15.19 7.11
N CYS A 98 -5.89 -16.16 7.56
CA CYS A 98 -6.20 -16.36 8.98
C CYS A 98 -4.93 -16.62 9.82
N ASP A 99 -3.99 -17.37 9.26
CA ASP A 99 -2.68 -17.68 9.84
C ASP A 99 -1.66 -16.53 9.71
N ARG A 100 -2.12 -15.33 9.31
CA ARG A 100 -1.32 -14.10 9.15
C ARG A 100 -0.25 -14.21 8.07
N LEU A 101 -0.41 -15.14 7.14
CA LEU A 101 0.41 -15.26 5.94
C LEU A 101 -0.15 -14.35 4.84
N ALA A 102 0.73 -13.99 3.91
CA ALA A 102 0.36 -13.22 2.74
C ALA A 102 -0.20 -14.11 1.65
N VAL A 103 -1.20 -13.61 0.93
CA VAL A 103 -1.70 -14.23 -0.30
C VAL A 103 -1.42 -13.31 -1.47
N ARG A 104 -1.07 -13.88 -2.61
CA ARG A 104 -0.61 -13.13 -3.79
C ARG A 104 -1.58 -13.30 -4.93
N ILE A 105 -2.06 -12.19 -5.48
CA ILE A 105 -3.02 -12.14 -6.58
C ILE A 105 -2.31 -11.62 -7.83
N ALA A 106 -2.38 -12.37 -8.93
CA ALA A 106 -1.79 -11.96 -10.21
C ALA A 106 -2.80 -12.10 -11.35
N GLY A 107 -2.57 -11.38 -12.44
CA GLY A 107 -3.36 -11.53 -13.67
C GLY A 107 -2.93 -12.74 -14.49
N ALA A 108 -3.86 -13.35 -15.23
CA ALA A 108 -3.61 -14.57 -16.00
C ALA A 108 -2.30 -14.55 -16.81
N GLY A 109 -1.51 -15.63 -16.66
CA GLY A 109 -0.24 -15.81 -17.37
C GLY A 109 0.91 -14.94 -16.88
N ARG A 110 0.80 -14.31 -15.70
CA ARG A 110 1.84 -13.45 -15.11
C ARG A 110 2.10 -13.81 -13.65
N ILE A 111 3.37 -13.77 -13.26
CA ILE A 111 3.79 -13.88 -11.84
C ILE A 111 4.05 -12.48 -11.24
N ILE A 112 4.48 -11.53 -12.07
CA ILE A 112 4.76 -10.14 -11.70
C ILE A 112 4.15 -9.15 -12.72
N PRO A 113 3.67 -7.97 -12.28
CA PRO A 113 3.45 -7.62 -10.88
C PRO A 113 2.33 -8.48 -10.26
N ASN A 114 2.37 -8.67 -8.94
CA ASN A 114 1.29 -9.28 -8.17
C ASN A 114 0.92 -8.41 -6.96
N VAL A 115 -0.28 -8.56 -6.44
CA VAL A 115 -0.72 -7.91 -5.21
C VAL A 115 -0.50 -8.87 -4.05
N GLU A 116 0.29 -8.46 -3.05
CA GLU A 116 0.50 -9.20 -1.80
C GLU A 116 -0.47 -8.68 -0.72
N MET A 117 -1.54 -9.43 -0.47
CA MET A 117 -2.61 -9.09 0.47
C MET A 117 -2.43 -9.78 1.82
N LYS A 118 -2.61 -9.02 2.91
CA LYS A 118 -2.57 -9.50 4.30
C LYS A 118 -3.74 -8.93 5.11
N PHE A 119 -4.23 -9.67 6.11
CA PHE A 119 -5.07 -9.05 7.14
C PHE A 119 -4.23 -8.13 8.02
N LYS A 120 -4.79 -6.96 8.38
CA LYS A 120 -4.19 -6.09 9.39
C LYS A 120 -3.98 -6.87 10.69
N LYS A 121 -2.79 -6.84 11.29
CA LYS A 121 -2.47 -7.64 12.49
C LYS A 121 -2.07 -6.79 13.68
N ASP A 122 -1.29 -5.74 13.47
CA ASP A 122 -0.69 -4.93 14.53
C ASP A 122 -1.25 -3.51 14.58
N ASP A 123 -0.73 -2.72 15.52
CA ASP A 123 -1.22 -1.35 15.74
C ASP A 123 -0.81 -0.39 14.63
N PHE A 124 0.29 -0.67 13.91
CA PHE A 124 0.68 0.14 12.76
C PHE A 124 -0.22 -0.16 11.56
N ASP A 125 -0.55 -1.43 11.30
CA ASP A 125 -1.52 -1.80 10.25
C ASP A 125 -2.90 -1.20 10.54
N ARG A 126 -3.36 -1.29 11.80
CA ARG A 126 -4.62 -0.68 12.24
C ARG A 126 -4.59 0.84 12.07
N TYR A 127 -3.47 1.48 12.38
CA TYR A 127 -3.30 2.92 12.17
C TYR A 127 -3.35 3.26 10.67
N ALA A 128 -2.57 2.56 9.84
CA ALA A 128 -2.52 2.73 8.39
C ALA A 128 -3.92 2.64 7.77
N MET A 129 -4.69 1.62 8.16
CA MET A 129 -6.08 1.42 7.71
C MET A 129 -7.03 2.52 8.19
N SER A 130 -6.96 2.90 9.47
CA SER A 130 -7.88 3.89 10.05
C SER A 130 -7.60 5.34 9.61
N ARG A 131 -6.36 5.63 9.22
CA ARG A 131 -5.90 6.95 8.77
C ARG A 131 -5.52 6.98 7.30
N ALA A 132 -5.92 5.96 6.53
CA ALA A 132 -5.59 5.83 5.12
C ALA A 132 -5.88 7.14 4.36
N LYS A 133 -4.90 7.60 3.58
CA LYS A 133 -5.00 8.80 2.77
C LYS A 133 -5.55 8.42 1.41
N ARG A 134 -6.63 9.10 1.01
CA ARG A 134 -7.11 9.01 -0.37
C ARG A 134 -6.12 9.71 -1.27
N VAL A 135 -5.69 9.04 -2.34
CA VAL A 135 -4.88 9.62 -3.41
C VAL A 135 -5.71 9.57 -4.68
N GLN A 136 -5.81 10.70 -5.39
CA GLN A 136 -6.56 10.84 -6.63
C GLN A 136 -5.64 11.38 -7.73
N PHE A 137 -5.69 10.74 -8.90
CA PHE A 137 -5.02 11.20 -10.11
C PHE A 137 -5.76 10.66 -11.33
N ASP A 138 -6.01 11.52 -12.31
CA ASP A 138 -6.95 11.22 -13.40
C ASP A 138 -8.27 10.62 -12.85
N ASP A 139 -8.71 9.49 -13.39
CA ASP A 139 -9.88 8.73 -12.95
C ASP A 139 -9.58 7.69 -11.87
N ILE A 140 -8.32 7.52 -11.48
CA ILE A 140 -7.87 6.51 -10.52
C ILE A 140 -7.85 7.06 -9.09
N ARG A 141 -8.34 6.23 -8.17
CA ARG A 141 -8.34 6.51 -6.73
C ARG A 141 -7.74 5.36 -5.95
N PHE A 142 -6.84 5.68 -5.03
CA PHE A 142 -6.26 4.71 -4.09
C PHE A 142 -6.38 5.16 -2.63
N PHE A 143 -6.22 4.20 -1.73
CA PHE A 143 -6.01 4.43 -0.31
C PHE A 143 -4.60 3.98 0.07
N VAL A 144 -3.78 4.90 0.57
CA VAL A 144 -2.39 4.63 0.97
C VAL A 144 -2.18 4.91 2.46
N SER A 145 -1.23 4.22 3.08
CA SER A 145 -0.88 4.50 4.48
C SER A 145 -0.35 5.94 4.61
N PRO A 146 -0.64 6.65 5.72
CA PRO A 146 -0.11 7.98 5.99
C PRO A 146 1.40 8.06 5.75
N ILE A 147 1.84 9.16 5.14
CA ILE A 147 3.26 9.34 4.80
C ILE A 147 4.11 9.43 6.08
N GLU A 148 3.54 10.00 7.15
CA GLU A 148 4.12 10.07 8.49
C GLU A 148 4.40 8.69 9.10
N LEU A 149 3.65 7.65 8.71
CA LEU A 149 3.91 6.27 9.12
C LEU A 149 4.82 5.53 8.13
N GLN A 150 4.68 5.82 6.83
CA GLN A 150 5.47 5.19 5.77
C GLN A 150 6.97 5.45 5.91
N ILE A 151 7.36 6.70 6.20
CA ILE A 151 8.77 7.08 6.30
C ILE A 151 9.47 6.30 7.43
N PRO A 152 8.98 6.31 8.69
CA PRO A 152 9.64 5.57 9.77
C PRO A 152 9.60 4.06 9.58
N TYR A 153 8.50 3.52 9.02
CA TYR A 153 8.40 2.06 8.80
C TYR A 153 9.43 1.57 7.79
N LYS A 154 9.73 2.37 6.76
CA LYS A 154 10.81 2.08 5.79
C LYS A 154 12.20 2.17 6.41
N LEU A 155 12.44 3.16 7.27
CA LEU A 155 13.69 3.24 8.04
C LEU A 155 13.86 2.00 8.94
N TYR A 156 12.75 1.48 9.49
CA TYR A 156 12.75 0.27 10.32
C TYR A 156 13.08 -1.00 9.50
N LEU A 157 12.54 -1.13 8.28
CA LEU A 157 12.88 -2.23 7.37
C LEU A 157 14.34 -2.18 6.91
N GLY A 158 14.84 -0.98 6.62
CA GLY A 158 16.27 -0.68 6.53
C GLY A 158 17.02 -1.21 5.30
N SER A 159 16.35 -1.78 4.29
CA SER A 159 17.02 -2.11 3.02
C SER A 159 17.39 -0.83 2.26
N ASP A 160 18.38 -0.89 1.37
CA ASP A 160 18.77 0.27 0.54
C ASP A 160 17.56 0.86 -0.22
N LYS A 161 16.71 -0.02 -0.76
CA LYS A 161 15.45 0.38 -1.42
C LYS A 161 14.54 1.16 -0.49
N ASP A 162 14.39 0.69 0.75
CA ASP A 162 13.47 1.25 1.74
C ASP A 162 13.96 2.60 2.24
N ILE A 163 15.27 2.72 2.53
CA ILE A 163 15.90 3.98 2.91
C ILE A 163 15.73 5.02 1.80
N GLU A 164 16.01 4.65 0.54
CA GLU A 164 15.80 5.55 -0.59
C GLU A 164 14.34 5.97 -0.77
N ASP A 165 13.38 5.07 -0.54
CA ASP A 165 11.94 5.42 -0.53
C ASP A 165 11.61 6.41 0.61
N ALA A 166 12.15 6.18 1.81
CA ALA A 166 11.93 7.04 2.97
C ALA A 166 12.44 8.46 2.72
N VAL A 167 13.67 8.58 2.20
CA VAL A 167 14.27 9.87 1.82
C VAL A 167 13.46 10.55 0.72
N TYR A 168 13.05 9.79 -0.32
CA TYR A 168 12.24 10.33 -1.40
C TYR A 168 10.90 10.91 -0.90
N LEU A 169 10.17 10.15 -0.08
CA LEU A 169 8.90 10.58 0.50
C LEU A 169 9.08 11.78 1.43
N TRP A 170 10.13 11.79 2.26
CA TRP A 170 10.45 12.94 3.11
C TRP A 170 10.72 14.19 2.27
N MET A 171 11.60 14.12 1.27
CA MET A 171 11.91 15.26 0.41
C MET A 171 10.67 15.84 -0.28
N LEU A 172 9.74 14.97 -0.66
CA LEU A 172 8.52 15.35 -1.37
C LEU A 172 7.47 15.97 -0.46
N PHE A 173 7.35 15.51 0.79
CA PHE A 173 6.26 15.89 1.69
C PHE A 173 6.69 16.74 2.89
N ARG A 174 7.99 16.97 3.14
CA ARG A 174 8.50 17.63 4.36
C ARG A 174 7.83 18.96 4.74
N GLU A 175 7.38 19.73 3.76
CA GLU A 175 6.70 21.02 3.99
C GLU A 175 5.23 20.86 4.45
N THR A 176 4.70 19.63 4.38
CA THR A 176 3.29 19.29 4.63
C THR A 176 3.09 18.17 5.65
N LEU A 177 4.15 17.47 6.04
CA LEU A 177 4.08 16.41 7.04
C LEU A 177 3.73 16.97 8.41
N ASP A 178 2.93 16.23 9.18
CA ASP A 178 2.83 16.45 10.62
C ASP A 178 4.11 15.92 11.28
N THR A 179 5.04 16.82 11.59
CA THR A 179 6.35 16.47 12.17
C THR A 179 6.23 15.83 13.55
N ASN A 180 5.27 16.25 14.37
CA ASN A 180 5.04 15.64 15.68
C ASN A 180 4.56 14.19 15.53
N LEU A 181 3.66 13.95 14.57
CA LEU A 181 3.18 12.60 14.29
C LEU A 181 4.30 11.72 13.73
N LEU A 182 5.07 12.23 12.77
CA LEU A 182 6.24 11.54 12.21
C LEU A 182 7.22 11.16 13.32
N GLN A 183 7.59 12.11 14.20
CA GLN A 183 8.49 11.88 15.32
C GLN A 183 7.96 10.79 16.26
N SER A 184 6.66 10.83 16.59
CA SER A 184 6.04 9.81 17.44
C SER A 184 6.15 8.39 16.85
N PHE A 185 6.09 8.25 15.53
CA PHE A 185 6.29 6.96 14.87
C PHE A 185 7.76 6.55 14.83
N MET A 186 8.68 7.49 14.61
CA MET A 186 10.12 7.22 14.69
C MET A 186 10.53 6.72 16.07
N GLU A 187 10.01 7.33 17.13
CA GLU A 187 10.24 6.88 18.51
C GLU A 187 9.70 5.47 18.77
N ARG A 188 8.45 5.19 18.34
CA ARG A 188 7.82 3.87 18.53
C ARG A 188 8.48 2.75 17.73
N LEU A 189 9.10 3.07 16.60
CA LEU A 189 9.84 2.13 15.76
C LEU A 189 11.34 2.10 16.09
N GLU A 190 11.79 2.93 17.04
CA GLU A 190 13.19 3.05 17.47
C GLU A 190 14.17 3.38 16.32
N VAL A 191 13.74 4.25 15.39
CA VAL A 191 14.53 4.62 14.20
C VAL A 191 14.97 6.08 14.18
N ARG A 192 16.04 6.35 13.44
CA ARG A 192 16.64 7.66 13.24
C ARG A 192 16.88 7.93 11.76
N GLY A 193 16.64 9.17 11.36
CA GLY A 193 16.64 9.62 9.95
C GLY A 193 17.78 10.58 9.61
N GLU A 194 18.46 11.12 10.61
CA GLU A 194 19.42 12.23 10.50
C GLU A 194 20.62 11.85 9.63
N GLN A 195 21.09 10.60 9.71
CA GLN A 195 22.16 10.08 8.86
C GLN A 195 21.81 10.05 7.37
N TYR A 196 20.52 10.11 7.04
CA TYR A 196 19.98 10.13 5.68
C TYR A 196 19.44 11.51 5.28
N GLY A 197 19.63 12.54 6.13
CA GLY A 197 19.14 13.89 5.89
C GLY A 197 17.65 14.09 6.18
N ILE A 198 17.01 13.15 6.89
CA ILE A 198 15.63 13.31 7.38
C ILE A 198 15.70 14.03 8.73
N GLU A 199 15.42 15.33 8.71
CA GLU A 199 15.40 16.21 9.89
C GLU A 199 13.94 16.41 10.33
N VAL A 200 13.64 16.08 11.59
CA VAL A 200 12.29 16.13 12.21
C VAL A 200 12.37 16.87 13.53
#